data_AF-A0A2V6W9B4-F1
#
_entry.id   AF-A0A2V6W9B4-F1
#
_cell.length_a   1.000
_cell.length_b   1.000
_cell.length_c   1.000
_cell.angle_alpha   90.00
_cell.angle_beta   90.00
_cell.angle_gamma   90.00
#
_symmetry.space_group_name_H-M   'P 1'
#
loop_
_entity.id
_entity.type
_entity.pdbx_description
1 polymer ?
#
loop_
_entity_poly.entity_id
_entity_poly.type
_entity_poly.pdbx_seq_one_letter_code
_entity_poly.pdbx_strand_id
1 'polypeptide(L)'
;MRRLVLALLAWLALAGSATAAEWGTIQPGASTMDSVRAHYGGPTRTETQKVDGYDTTTWIYEGTQAPTGLTRMVVDFGLLRAGGFQRATVRALRLEPHPGVFTRDAVLTGWGRPTGVGKEGGVDSFFYEDGLLVIFDKEAWSAVSMLFTLPQPSDQAKPSR
;
A
#
# COMPACT_ATOMS: atom_id res chain seq x y z
N MET A 1 27.02 0.59 -45.45
CA MET A 1 25.83 -0.03 -44.82
C MET A 1 26.13 -0.66 -43.44
N ARG A 2 26.99 -0.04 -42.61
CA ARG A 2 27.38 -0.59 -41.29
C ARG A 2 27.16 0.39 -40.13
N ARG A 3 26.74 1.62 -40.44
CA ARG A 3 26.48 2.70 -39.46
C ARG A 3 24.98 2.94 -39.19
N LEU A 4 24.10 2.38 -40.02
CA LEU A 4 22.64 2.46 -39.85
C LEU A 4 22.07 1.37 -38.93
N VAL A 5 22.80 0.26 -38.73
CA VAL A 5 22.37 -0.85 -37.86
C VAL A 5 22.64 -0.56 -36.38
N LEU A 6 23.64 0.28 -36.07
CA LEU A 6 23.98 0.65 -34.69
C LEU A 6 23.01 1.67 -34.07
N ALA A 7 22.29 2.45 -34.89
CA ALA A 7 21.32 3.42 -34.40
C ALA A 7 19.99 2.78 -33.96
N LEU A 8 19.61 1.62 -34.54
CA LEU A 8 18.38 0.93 -34.18
C LEU A 8 18.48 0.15 -32.86
N LEU A 9 19.68 -0.25 -32.45
CA LEU A 9 19.90 -1.01 -31.21
C LEU A 9 19.94 -0.12 -29.95
N ALA A 10 20.19 1.18 -30.11
CA ALA A 10 20.19 2.12 -28.98
C ALA A 10 18.78 2.55 -28.53
N TRP A 11 17.75 2.36 -29.39
CA TRP A 11 16.37 2.74 -29.08
C TRP A 11 15.56 1.66 -28.37
N LEU A 12 16.01 0.39 -28.36
CA LEU A 12 15.33 -0.68 -27.62
C LEU A 12 15.64 -0.71 -26.11
N ALA A 13 16.55 0.13 -25.62
CA ALA A 13 16.85 0.22 -24.19
C ALA A 13 15.90 1.14 -23.41
N LEU A 14 14.92 1.77 -24.07
CA LEU A 14 13.81 2.49 -23.44
C LEU A 14 12.54 1.63 -23.32
N ALA A 15 12.70 0.31 -23.26
CA ALA A 15 11.65 -0.56 -22.73
C ALA A 15 11.51 -0.19 -21.25
N GLY A 16 10.52 0.67 -20.97
CA GLY A 16 10.22 1.16 -19.64
C GLY A 16 10.24 0.02 -18.65
N SER A 17 11.07 0.16 -17.62
CA SER A 17 10.84 -0.52 -16.36
C SER A 17 9.35 -0.33 -16.08
N ALA A 18 8.59 -1.43 -16.08
CA ALA A 18 7.30 -1.43 -15.42
C ALA A 18 7.56 -0.75 -14.09
N THR A 19 7.02 0.46 -13.89
CA THR A 19 7.18 1.18 -12.65
C THR A 19 6.61 0.23 -11.62
N ALA A 20 7.50 -0.42 -10.86
CA ALA A 20 7.12 -1.07 -9.62
C ALA A 20 6.32 -0.01 -8.90
N ALA A 21 5.01 -0.22 -8.82
CA ALA A 21 4.11 0.89 -8.67
C ALA A 21 4.52 1.64 -7.39
N GLU A 22 4.76 2.95 -7.54
CA GLU A 22 5.75 3.67 -6.70
C GLU A 22 5.47 3.57 -5.20
N TRP A 23 4.21 3.30 -4.82
CA TRP A 23 3.71 3.03 -3.47
C TRP A 23 4.28 1.76 -2.79
N GLY A 24 4.91 0.84 -3.53
CA GLY A 24 5.43 -0.43 -3.03
C GLY A 24 6.67 -0.34 -2.14
N THR A 25 7.21 0.87 -1.91
CA THR A 25 8.42 1.08 -1.11
C THR A 25 8.17 1.29 0.39
N ILE A 26 6.91 1.52 0.79
CA ILE A 26 6.56 1.72 2.20
C ILE A 26 6.28 0.36 2.85
N GLN A 27 7.07 0.02 3.87
CA GLN A 27 6.91 -1.19 4.66
C GLN A 27 6.54 -0.83 6.11
N PRO A 28 5.34 -1.20 6.59
CA PRO A 28 4.97 -1.06 8.00
C PRO A 28 6.01 -1.68 8.93
N GLY A 29 6.37 -0.93 9.97
CA GLY A 29 7.37 -1.34 10.94
C GLY A 29 8.85 -1.16 10.54
N ALA A 30 9.13 -0.76 9.30
CA ALA A 30 10.49 -0.49 8.83
C ALA A 30 10.64 0.93 8.28
N SER A 31 9.69 1.40 7.45
CA SER A 31 9.71 2.74 6.90
C SER A 31 9.49 3.82 7.97
N THR A 32 10.05 5.00 7.72
CA THR A 32 9.97 6.16 8.60
C THR A 32 9.34 7.36 7.88
N MET A 33 8.95 8.38 8.65
CA MET A 33 8.53 9.67 8.10
C MET A 33 9.54 10.23 7.09
N ASP A 34 10.83 10.13 7.39
CA ASP A 34 11.89 10.65 6.52
C ASP A 34 11.98 9.85 5.22
N SER A 35 11.92 8.51 5.28
CA SER A 35 11.96 7.68 4.07
C SER A 35 10.73 7.91 3.18
N VAL A 36 9.55 8.07 3.79
CA VAL A 36 8.31 8.37 3.06
C VAL A 36 8.41 9.75 2.40
N ARG A 37 8.83 10.77 3.14
CA ARG A 37 8.97 12.13 2.59
C ARG A 37 10.03 12.21 1.49
N ALA A 38 11.13 11.49 1.62
CA ALA A 38 12.17 11.44 0.60
C ALA A 38 11.64 10.89 -0.74
N HIS A 39 10.67 9.97 -0.70
CA HIS A 39 10.15 9.32 -1.90
C HIS A 39 8.90 10.01 -2.48
N TYR A 40 7.97 10.45 -1.64
CA TYR A 40 6.66 10.98 -2.08
C TYR A 40 6.52 12.48 -1.86
N GLY A 41 7.52 13.14 -1.28
CA GLY A 41 7.42 14.55 -0.91
C GLY A 41 6.45 14.80 0.26
N GLY A 42 5.90 16.01 0.29
CA GLY A 42 4.96 16.43 1.33
C GLY A 42 3.57 15.83 1.11
N PRO A 43 2.84 15.48 2.18
CA PRO A 43 1.45 15.04 2.04
C PRO A 43 0.53 16.22 1.70
N THR A 44 -0.62 15.92 1.10
CA THR A 44 -1.71 16.89 0.93
C THR A 44 -2.26 17.35 2.27
N ARG A 45 -2.38 16.43 3.23
CA ARG A 45 -2.90 16.72 4.57
C ARG A 45 -2.19 15.91 5.65
N THR A 46 -2.03 16.52 6.82
CA THR A 46 -1.52 15.87 8.03
C THR A 46 -2.58 15.93 9.12
N GLU A 47 -2.80 14.81 9.79
CA GLU A 47 -3.70 14.69 10.93
C GLU A 47 -2.95 14.13 12.14
N THR A 48 -3.41 14.49 13.33
CA THR A 48 -2.86 13.98 14.60
C THR A 48 -4.00 13.42 15.42
N GLN A 49 -3.82 12.22 15.97
CA GLN A 49 -4.82 11.55 16.79
C GLN A 49 -4.15 10.74 17.90
N LYS A 50 -4.89 10.46 18.97
CA LYS A 50 -4.43 9.55 20.03
C LYS A 50 -4.83 8.12 19.72
N VAL A 51 -3.85 7.22 19.65
CA VAL A 51 -4.04 5.77 19.56
C VAL A 51 -3.27 5.11 20.70
N ASP A 52 -3.94 4.27 21.47
CA ASP A 52 -3.38 3.60 22.67
C ASP A 52 -2.69 4.57 23.65
N GLY A 53 -3.24 5.79 23.77
CA GLY A 53 -2.71 6.86 24.63
C GLY A 53 -1.57 7.67 24.03
N TYR A 54 -1.00 7.25 22.91
CA TYR A 54 0.10 7.93 22.22
C TYR A 54 -0.39 8.87 21.12
N ASP A 55 0.26 10.02 20.96
CA ASP A 55 0.02 10.90 19.83
C ASP A 55 0.65 10.32 18.56
N THR A 56 -0.21 10.02 17.61
CA THR A 56 0.13 9.43 16.31
C THR A 56 -0.16 10.43 15.20
N THR A 57 0.57 10.32 14.10
CA THR A 57 0.45 11.23 12.96
C THR A 57 0.02 10.43 11.75
N THR A 58 -0.92 10.98 10.98
CA THR A 58 -1.39 10.40 9.73
C THR A 58 -1.09 11.38 8.60
N TRP A 59 -0.47 10.89 7.53
CA TRP A 59 -0.27 11.63 6.29
C TRP A 59 -1.21 11.12 5.21
N ILE A 60 -1.84 12.06 4.50
CA ILE A 60 -2.78 11.76 3.42
C ILE A 60 -2.23 12.39 2.14
N TYR A 61 -2.09 11.55 1.12
CA TYR A 61 -1.72 11.90 -0.24
C TYR A 61 -2.94 11.69 -1.14
N GLU A 62 -3.44 12.77 -1.74
CA GLU A 62 -4.64 12.77 -2.59
C GLU A 62 -4.50 13.81 -3.71
N GLY A 63 -5.32 13.68 -4.74
CA GLY A 63 -5.27 14.56 -5.91
C GLY A 63 -3.92 14.45 -6.62
N THR A 64 -3.27 15.59 -6.90
CA THR A 64 -1.99 15.61 -7.63
C THR A 64 -0.80 15.08 -6.82
N GLN A 65 -0.96 14.88 -5.50
CA GLN A 65 0.07 14.27 -4.65
C GLN A 65 -0.17 12.78 -4.42
N ALA A 66 -1.30 12.22 -4.87
CA ALA A 66 -1.50 10.77 -4.84
C ALA A 66 -0.52 10.08 -5.80
N PRO A 67 0.15 8.99 -5.39
CA PRO A 67 0.96 8.20 -6.30
C PRO A 67 0.17 7.71 -7.52
N THR A 68 0.85 7.52 -8.65
CA THR A 68 0.22 7.03 -9.88
C THR A 68 -0.58 5.75 -9.63
N GLY A 69 -1.81 5.73 -10.13
CA GLY A 69 -2.74 4.59 -9.97
C GLY A 69 -3.58 4.65 -8.68
N LEU A 70 -3.31 5.56 -7.75
CA LEU A 70 -4.07 5.70 -6.51
C LEU A 70 -4.98 6.93 -6.56
N THR A 71 -6.20 6.78 -6.03
CA THR A 71 -7.05 7.93 -5.70
C THR A 71 -6.58 8.56 -4.39
N ARG A 72 -6.11 7.73 -3.45
CA ARG A 72 -5.61 8.15 -2.14
C ARG A 72 -4.58 7.17 -1.58
N MET A 73 -3.56 7.70 -0.91
CA MET A 73 -2.64 6.94 -0.06
C MET A 73 -2.62 7.55 1.33
N VAL A 74 -2.77 6.72 2.36
CA VAL A 74 -2.77 7.14 3.76
C VAL A 74 -1.66 6.39 4.49
N VAL A 75 -0.78 7.13 5.17
CA VAL A 75 0.33 6.58 5.93
C VAL A 75 0.17 6.95 7.39
N ASP A 76 0.00 5.96 8.25
CA ASP A 76 -0.09 6.13 9.69
C ASP A 76 1.27 5.90 10.35
N PHE A 77 1.69 6.84 11.18
CA PHE A 77 2.93 6.79 11.95
C PHE A 77 2.66 6.70 13.44
N GLY A 78 3.61 6.11 14.16
CA GLY A 78 3.54 5.93 15.61
C GLY A 78 3.29 4.48 15.95
N LEU A 79 4.37 3.77 16.26
CA LEU A 79 4.35 2.35 16.55
C LEU A 79 4.89 2.08 17.95
N LEU A 80 4.11 1.39 18.79
CA LEU A 80 4.57 0.92 20.08
C LEU A 80 5.29 -0.43 19.92
N ARG A 81 6.50 -0.55 20.45
CA ARG A 81 7.28 -1.80 20.52
C ARG A 81 7.82 -2.02 21.92
N ALA A 82 8.43 -3.18 22.16
CA ALA A 82 9.09 -3.50 23.43
C ALA A 82 10.12 -2.43 23.87
N GLY A 83 10.76 -1.74 22.93
CA GLY A 83 11.71 -0.64 23.17
C GLY A 83 11.08 0.74 23.37
N GLY A 84 9.76 0.85 23.42
CA GLY A 84 9.02 2.11 23.57
C GLY A 84 8.29 2.57 22.30
N PHE A 85 7.71 3.77 22.37
CA PHE A 85 6.93 4.34 21.29
C PHE A 85 7.82 5.01 20.24
N GLN A 86 7.69 4.57 18.99
CA GLN A 86 8.43 5.05 17.84
C GLN A 86 7.53 5.96 16.99
N ARG A 87 7.55 7.26 17.29
CA ARG A 87 6.67 8.27 16.65
C ARG A 87 6.80 8.32 15.13
N ALA A 88 8.03 8.19 14.61
CA ALA A 88 8.31 8.39 13.19
C ALA A 88 8.16 7.11 12.34
N THR A 89 7.91 5.96 12.95
CA THR A 89 7.83 4.67 12.24
C THR A 89 6.42 4.44 11.69
N VAL A 90 6.33 3.96 10.45
CA VAL A 90 5.06 3.60 9.82
C VAL A 90 4.44 2.43 10.59
N ARG A 91 3.20 2.61 11.04
CA ARG A 91 2.36 1.59 11.67
C ARG A 91 1.48 0.89 10.64
N ALA A 92 0.90 1.66 9.72
CA ALA A 92 0.01 1.15 8.69
C ALA A 92 0.08 2.01 7.44
N LEU A 93 -0.22 1.38 6.30
CA LEU A 93 -0.32 2.00 4.99
C LEU A 93 -1.65 1.57 4.38
N ARG A 94 -2.49 2.53 3.98
CA ARG A 94 -3.70 2.26 3.21
C ARG A 94 -3.58 2.83 1.81
N LEU A 95 -3.87 2.00 0.82
CA LEU A 95 -3.96 2.38 -0.58
C LEU A 95 -5.42 2.30 -1.01
N GLU A 96 -5.92 3.37 -1.63
CA GLU A 96 -7.21 3.41 -2.30
C GLU A 96 -6.90 3.54 -3.80
N PRO A 97 -6.92 2.43 -4.56
CA PRO A 97 -6.56 2.45 -5.97
C PRO A 97 -7.72 2.90 -6.86
N HIS A 98 -7.39 3.37 -8.06
CA HIS A 98 -8.40 3.47 -9.12
C HIS A 98 -8.89 2.07 -9.54
N PRO A 99 -10.15 1.93 -10.01
CA PRO A 99 -10.66 0.66 -10.49
C PRO A 99 -9.75 0.01 -11.54
N GLY A 100 -9.51 -1.30 -11.40
CA GLY A 100 -8.71 -2.09 -12.33
C GLY A 100 -7.20 -2.04 -12.13
N VAL A 101 -6.68 -1.14 -11.26
CA VAL A 101 -5.25 -1.12 -10.91
C VAL A 101 -4.86 -2.37 -10.15
N PHE A 102 -5.73 -2.82 -9.24
CA PHE A 102 -5.61 -4.11 -8.58
C PHE A 102 -6.88 -4.91 -8.75
N THR A 103 -6.89 -5.77 -9.76
CA THR A 103 -7.95 -6.76 -9.91
C THR A 103 -7.77 -7.88 -8.89
N ARG A 104 -8.84 -8.62 -8.60
CA ARG A 104 -8.79 -9.83 -7.76
C ARG A 104 -7.71 -10.81 -8.23
N ASP A 105 -7.60 -11.02 -9.54
CA ASP A 105 -6.57 -11.89 -10.12
C ASP A 105 -5.15 -11.33 -9.93
N ALA A 106 -4.97 -10.02 -10.06
CA ALA A 106 -3.68 -9.37 -9.80
C ALA A 106 -3.28 -9.52 -8.32
N VAL A 107 -4.23 -9.37 -7.40
CA VAL A 107 -4.00 -9.60 -5.96
C VAL A 107 -3.60 -11.05 -5.68
N LEU A 108 -4.32 -12.02 -6.24
CA LEU A 108 -3.98 -13.44 -6.09
C LEU A 108 -2.63 -13.80 -6.73
N THR A 109 -2.27 -13.15 -7.83
CA THR A 109 -0.98 -13.35 -8.50
C THR A 109 0.15 -12.74 -7.69
N GLY A 110 -0.05 -11.54 -7.13
CA GLY A 110 0.98 -10.80 -6.40
C GLY A 110 1.23 -11.32 -4.98
N TRP A 111 0.18 -11.70 -4.26
CA TRP A 111 0.25 -12.11 -2.85
C TRP A 111 -0.10 -13.59 -2.62
N GLY A 112 -0.46 -14.32 -3.67
CA GLY A 112 -0.87 -15.71 -3.56
C GLY A 112 -2.26 -15.87 -2.96
N ARG A 113 -2.52 -17.10 -2.50
CA ARG A 113 -3.79 -17.47 -1.86
C ARG A 113 -3.92 -16.76 -0.51
N PRO A 114 -5.05 -16.07 -0.23
CA PRO A 114 -5.26 -15.45 1.06
C PRO A 114 -5.39 -16.50 2.17
N THR A 115 -4.95 -16.14 3.38
CA THR A 115 -5.18 -16.93 4.59
C THR A 115 -6.68 -17.05 4.87
N GLY A 116 -7.43 -15.96 4.66
CA GLY A 116 -8.86 -15.89 4.92
C GLY A 116 -9.61 -15.12 3.85
N VAL A 117 -10.90 -15.45 3.69
CA VAL A 117 -11.85 -14.69 2.87
C VAL A 117 -13.04 -14.35 3.75
N GLY A 118 -13.54 -13.13 3.64
CA GLY A 118 -14.69 -12.67 4.42
C GLY A 118 -15.48 -11.60 3.69
N LYS A 119 -16.31 -10.88 4.46
CA LYS A 119 -17.01 -9.70 3.99
C LYS A 119 -16.76 -8.53 4.93
N GLU A 120 -16.31 -7.40 4.41
CA GLU A 120 -16.17 -6.16 5.16
C GLU A 120 -17.25 -5.19 4.67
N GLY A 121 -18.14 -4.73 5.56
CA GLY A 121 -19.25 -3.86 5.15
C GLY A 121 -20.17 -4.46 4.04
N GLY A 122 -20.20 -5.79 3.92
CA GLY A 122 -21.01 -6.52 2.94
C GLY A 122 -20.34 -6.80 1.58
N VAL A 123 -19.11 -6.32 1.35
CA VAL A 123 -18.32 -6.61 0.14
C VAL A 123 -17.22 -7.62 0.41
N ASP A 124 -16.79 -8.35 -0.62
CA ASP A 124 -15.76 -9.39 -0.48
C ASP A 124 -14.43 -8.81 0.02
N SER A 125 -13.76 -9.55 0.90
CA SER A 125 -12.44 -9.19 1.40
C SER A 125 -11.50 -10.39 1.52
N PHE A 126 -10.20 -10.13 1.29
CA PHE A 126 -9.10 -11.07 1.48
C PHE A 126 -8.22 -10.66 2.65
N PHE A 127 -7.78 -11.65 3.41
CA PHE A 127 -6.93 -11.49 4.58
C PHE A 127 -5.66 -12.31 4.41
N TYR A 128 -4.52 -11.68 4.67
CA TYR A 128 -3.20 -12.28 4.66
C TYR A 128 -2.55 -12.04 6.02
N GLU A 129 -2.10 -13.11 6.68
CA GLU A 129 -1.45 -13.04 8.01
C GLU A 129 -0.19 -12.17 8.03
N ASP A 130 0.47 -12.00 6.87
CA ASP A 130 1.60 -11.08 6.71
C ASP A 130 1.22 -9.59 6.83
N GLY A 131 -0.05 -9.29 7.13
CA GLY A 131 -0.53 -7.95 7.44
C GLY A 131 -1.17 -7.24 6.25
N LEU A 132 -1.76 -7.97 5.30
CA LEU A 132 -2.52 -7.38 4.20
C LEU A 132 -4.01 -7.72 4.33
N LEU A 133 -4.85 -6.68 4.31
CA LEU A 133 -6.29 -6.76 4.09
C LEU A 133 -6.63 -6.08 2.76
N VAL A 134 -7.32 -6.80 1.88
CA VAL A 134 -7.85 -6.25 0.63
C VAL A 134 -9.37 -6.28 0.68
N ILE A 135 -10.00 -5.14 0.43
CA ILE A 135 -11.45 -5.00 0.30
C ILE A 135 -11.74 -4.74 -1.18
N PHE A 136 -12.66 -5.51 -1.75
CA PHE A 136 -13.07 -5.38 -3.14
C PHE A 136 -14.33 -4.53 -3.30
N ASP A 137 -14.58 -4.11 -4.54
CA ASP A 137 -15.87 -3.55 -4.93
C ASP A 137 -17.01 -4.59 -4.80
N LYS A 138 -18.24 -4.15 -5.09
CA LYS A 138 -19.44 -5.00 -4.99
C LYS A 138 -19.46 -6.16 -5.99
N GLU A 139 -18.74 -6.02 -7.10
CA GLU A 139 -18.61 -7.04 -8.15
C GLU A 139 -17.46 -8.01 -7.84
N ALA A 140 -16.73 -7.75 -6.75
CA ALA A 140 -15.53 -8.43 -6.33
C ALA A 140 -14.45 -8.49 -7.43
N TRP A 141 -14.39 -7.46 -8.27
CA TRP A 141 -13.48 -7.41 -9.40
C TRP A 141 -12.24 -6.58 -9.11
N SER A 142 -12.41 -5.35 -8.59
CA SER A 142 -11.31 -4.45 -8.26
C SER A 142 -11.19 -4.25 -6.75
N ALA A 143 -9.96 -4.15 -6.25
CA ALA A 143 -9.72 -3.64 -4.90
C ALA A 143 -10.17 -2.17 -4.83
N VAL A 144 -10.81 -1.81 -3.72
CA VAL A 144 -11.16 -0.42 -3.37
C VAL A 144 -10.36 0.08 -2.18
N SER A 145 -9.79 -0.84 -1.39
CA SER A 145 -8.89 -0.53 -0.29
C SER A 145 -7.92 -1.68 -0.07
N MET A 146 -6.64 -1.36 0.07
CA MET A 146 -5.59 -2.28 0.50
C MET A 146 -4.93 -1.72 1.74
N LEU A 147 -5.08 -2.40 2.87
CA LEU A 147 -4.50 -2.01 4.15
C LEU A 147 -3.33 -2.94 4.49
N PHE A 148 -2.14 -2.36 4.59
CA PHE A 148 -0.92 -3.00 5.02
C PHE A 148 -0.62 -2.61 6.46
N THR A 149 -0.41 -3.60 7.33
CA THR A 149 -0.02 -3.45 8.73
C THR A 149 1.18 -4.36 9.03
N LEU A 150 1.60 -4.42 10.29
CA LEU A 150 2.50 -5.50 10.73
C LEU A 150 1.77 -6.85 10.64
N PRO A 151 2.48 -7.98 10.52
CA PRO A 151 1.87 -9.31 10.54
C PRO A 151 0.84 -9.46 11.65
N GLN A 152 -0.35 -9.93 11.29
CA GLN A 152 -1.48 -10.10 12.20
C GLN A 152 -1.61 -11.59 12.54
N PRO A 153 -1.80 -11.95 13.82
CA PRO A 153 -2.09 -13.33 14.19
C PRO A 153 -3.35 -13.88 13.49
N SER A 154 -3.35 -15.18 13.17
CA SER A 154 -4.40 -15.90 12.42
C SER A 154 -5.82 -15.71 12.93
N ASP A 155 -5.98 -15.59 14.25
CA ASP A 155 -7.28 -15.46 14.90
C ASP A 155 -7.82 -14.02 14.90
N GLN A 156 -6.95 -13.02 14.70
CA GLN A 156 -7.33 -11.61 14.54
C GLN A 156 -7.52 -11.22 13.07
N ALA A 157 -6.89 -11.96 12.15
CA ALA A 157 -7.03 -11.76 10.70
C ALA A 157 -8.36 -12.30 10.13
N LYS A 158 -9.16 -13.04 10.92
CA LYS A 158 -10.50 -13.46 10.52
C LYS A 158 -11.51 -12.39 10.93
N PRO A 159 -12.32 -11.83 10.01
CA PRO A 159 -13.43 -10.98 10.43
C PRO A 159 -14.38 -11.81 11.28
N SER A 160 -14.88 -11.22 12.36
CA SER A 160 -15.87 -11.82 13.25
C SER A 160 -17.04 -12.36 12.42
N ARG A 161 -17.32 -13.65 12.59
CA ARG A 161 -18.33 -14.41 11.83
C ARG A 161 -19.74 -13.87 12.03
#